data_AF-A0A0F8Z9K3-F1
#
_entry.id   AF-A0A0F8Z9K3-F1
#
_cell.length_a   1.000
_cell.length_b   1.000
_cell.length_c   1.000
_cell.angle_alpha   90.00
_cell.angle_beta   90.00
_cell.angle_gamma   90.00
#
_symmetry.space_group_name_H-M   'P 1'
#
loop_
_entity.id
_entity.type
_entity.pdbx_description
1 polymer ?
#
loop_
_entity_poly.entity_id
_entity_poly.type
_entity_poly.pdbx_seq_one_letter_code
_entity_poly.pdbx_strand_id
1 'polypeptide(L)' 'MNRMNAQEFTQLGEGIQRRFTGKSRGWQSTLAFQLGLSVRTIRRYTAGDSKIPEPVARLLTGLAA' A
#
# COMPACT_ATOMS: atom_id res chain seq x y z
N MET A 1 -11.25 -16.04 -1.09
CA MET A 1 -10.40 -14.93 -0.59
C MET A 1 -10.67 -13.70 -1.43
N ASN A 2 -11.20 -12.63 -0.84
CA ASN A 2 -11.40 -11.35 -1.55
C ASN A 2 -10.03 -10.78 -1.97
N ARG A 3 -9.88 -10.45 -3.26
CA ARG A 3 -8.67 -9.82 -3.79
C ARG A 3 -8.72 -8.33 -3.45
N MET A 4 -7.65 -7.81 -2.85
CA MET A 4 -7.50 -6.38 -2.57
C MET A 4 -7.49 -5.59 -3.88
N ASN A 5 -8.31 -4.54 -3.96
CA ASN A 5 -8.37 -3.64 -5.11
C ASN A 5 -7.49 -2.39 -4.91
N ALA A 6 -7.32 -1.59 -5.98
CA ALA A 6 -6.47 -0.40 -5.96
C ALA A 6 -6.93 0.67 -4.96
N GLN A 7 -8.23 0.81 -4.74
CA GLN A 7 -8.82 1.76 -3.80
C GLN A 7 -8.55 1.34 -2.36
N GLU A 8 -8.78 0.07 -2.01
CA GLU A 8 -8.47 -0.51 -0.71
C GLU A 8 -6.97 -0.37 -0.39
N PHE A 9 -6.11 -0.69 -1.36
CA PHE A 9 -4.67 -0.54 -1.23
C PHE A 9 -4.25 0.91 -0.95
N THR A 10 -4.87 1.86 -1.65
CA THR A 10 -4.60 3.29 -1.47
C THR A 10 -5.03 3.77 -0.08
N GLN A 11 -6.25 3.40 0.35
CA GLN A 11 -6.77 3.78 1.67
C GLN A 11 -5.90 3.23 2.81
N LEU A 12 -5.47 1.96 2.71
CA LEU A 12 -4.57 1.36 3.69
C LEU A 12 -3.20 2.05 3.69
N GLY A 13 -2.66 2.35 2.51
CA GLY A 13 -1.38 3.08 2.39
C GLY A 13 -1.39 4.44 3.07
N GLU A 14 -2.44 5.24 2.83
CA GLU A 14 -2.61 6.53 3.48
C GLU A 14 -2.82 6.41 4.99
N GLY A 15 -3.58 5.40 5.43
CA GLY A 15 -3.77 5.08 6.84
C GLY A 15 -2.46 4.77 7.56
N ILE A 16 -1.62 3.93 6.95
CA ILE A 16 -0.30 3.57 7.48
C ILE A 16 0.61 4.80 7.59
N GLN A 17 0.65 5.66 6.57
CA GLN A 17 1.45 6.89 6.62
C GLN A 17 1.00 7.81 7.75
N ARG A 18 -0.33 7.97 7.92
CA ARG A 18 -0.89 8.78 8.99
C ARG A 18 -0.55 8.20 10.35
N ARG A 19 -0.61 6.88 10.51
CA ARG A 19 -0.24 6.17 11.75
C ARG A 19 1.23 6.36 12.11
N PHE A 20 2.15 6.21 11.16
CA PHE A 20 3.58 6.29 11.45
C PHE A 20 4.12 7.72 11.55
N THR A 21 3.55 8.67 10.81
CA THR A 21 4.16 10.01 10.66
C THR A 21 3.24 11.17 11.01
N GLY A 22 1.94 10.92 11.21
CA GLY A 22 0.91 11.97 11.33
C GLY A 22 0.62 12.73 10.04
N LYS A 23 1.29 12.40 8.92
CA LYS A 23 1.15 13.10 7.63
C LYS A 23 0.29 12.29 6.65
N SER A 24 -0.28 12.95 5.65
CA SER A 24 -1.00 12.29 4.54
C SER A 24 -0.14 12.11 3.29
N ARG A 25 0.93 12.90 3.12
CA ARG A 25 1.79 12.88 1.94
C ARG A 25 2.95 11.89 2.11
N GLY A 26 3.46 11.37 0.99
CA GLY A 26 4.64 10.51 0.95
C GLY A 26 4.38 9.03 1.24
N TRP A 27 3.12 8.64 1.38
CA TRP A 27 2.72 7.28 1.74
C TRP A 27 3.21 6.22 0.75
N GLN A 28 3.32 6.54 -0.55
CA GLN A 28 3.82 5.58 -1.54
C GLN A 28 5.30 5.22 -1.30
N SER A 29 6.11 6.18 -0.87
CA SER A 29 7.53 5.94 -0.53
C SER A 29 7.67 5.13 0.75
N THR A 30 6.82 5.40 1.74
CA THR A 30 6.76 4.62 2.98
C THR A 30 6.36 3.18 2.70
N LEU A 31 5.32 2.94 1.89
CA LEU A 31 4.94 1.58 1.50
C LEU A 31 6.03 0.89 0.69
N ALA A 32 6.67 1.59 -0.24
CA ALA A 32 7.79 1.04 -1.01
C ALA A 32 8.89 0.52 -0.08
N PHE A 33 9.27 1.32 0.92
CA PHE A 33 10.24 0.93 1.94
C PHE A 33 9.76 -0.26 2.79
N GLN A 34 8.55 -0.19 3.34
CA GLN A 34 8.01 -1.23 4.24
C GLN A 34 7.76 -2.57 3.54
N LEU A 35 7.39 -2.55 2.26
CA LEU A 35 7.10 -3.74 1.48
C LEU A 35 8.31 -4.27 0.69
N GLY A 36 9.46 -3.58 0.75
CA GLY A 36 10.63 -3.93 -0.06
C GLY A 36 10.38 -3.84 -1.57
N LEU A 37 9.52 -2.90 -2.00
CA LEU A 37 9.10 -2.71 -3.38
C LEU A 37 9.60 -1.36 -3.92
N SER A 38 9.64 -1.22 -5.24
CA SER A 38 9.87 0.09 -5.86
C SER A 38 8.63 0.99 -5.74
N VAL A 39 8.83 2.31 -5.63
CA VAL A 39 7.73 3.29 -5.69
C VAL A 39 6.92 3.15 -7.00
N ARG A 40 7.58 2.76 -8.10
CA ARG A 40 6.92 2.49 -9.39
C ARG A 40 5.92 1.34 -9.28
N THR A 41 6.27 0.28 -8.58
CA THR A 41 5.39 -0.87 -8.33
C THR A 41 4.16 -0.44 -7.52
N ILE A 42 4.38 0.32 -6.44
CA ILE A 42 3.30 0.89 -5.63
C ILE A 42 2.36 1.72 -6.51
N ARG A 43 2.89 2.60 -7.36
CA ARG A 43 2.07 3.43 -8.29
C ARG A 43 1.24 2.60 -9.27
N ARG A 44 1.77 1.47 -9.76
CA ARG A 44 1.01 0.56 -10.63
C ARG A 44 -0.15 -0.11 -9.91
N TYR A 45 0.06 -0.50 -8.64
CA TYR A 45 -1.03 -1.04 -7.81
C TYR A 45 -2.11 0.00 -7.57
N THR A 46 -1.74 1.26 -7.31
CA THR A 46 -2.70 2.34 -7.07
C THR A 46 -3.45 2.76 -8.33
N ALA A 47 -2.82 2.66 -9.50
CA ALA A 47 -3.46 2.93 -10.79
C ALA A 47 -4.38 1.78 -11.24
N GLY A 48 -4.29 0.60 -10.63
CA GLY A 48 -4.98 -0.60 -11.11
C GLY A 48 -4.31 -1.26 -12.32
N ASP A 49 -3.18 -0.73 -12.80
CA ASP A 49 -2.39 -1.26 -13.91
C ASP A 49 -1.79 -2.65 -13.62
N SER A 50 -1.70 -3.01 -12.34
CA SER A 50 -1.14 -4.29 -11.91
C SER A 50 -1.95 -4.85 -10.76
N LYS A 51 -2.21 -6.18 -10.81
CA LYS A 51 -2.85 -6.89 -9.71
C LYS A 51 -1.95 -6.86 -8.49
N ILE A 52 -2.53 -6.57 -7.32
CA ILE A 52 -1.84 -6.64 -6.04
C ILE A 52 -1.69 -8.12 -5.66
N PRO A 53 -0.45 -8.64 -5.51
CA PRO A 53 -0.25 -10.01 -5.09
C PRO A 53 -0.79 -10.23 -3.68
N GLU A 54 -1.31 -11.44 -3.42
CA GLU A 54 -1.86 -11.78 -2.11
C GLU A 54 -0.86 -11.59 -0.95
N PRO A 55 0.44 -11.93 -1.07
CA PRO A 55 1.41 -11.65 -0.02
C PRO A 55 1.53 -10.16 0.31
N VAL A 56 1.46 -9.30 -0.71
CA VAL A 56 1.52 -7.84 -0.52
C VAL A 56 0.27 -7.35 0.19
N ALA A 57 -0.91 -7.85 -0.20
CA ALA A 57 -2.16 -7.52 0.47
C ALA A 57 -2.15 -7.93 1.95
N ARG A 58 -1.66 -9.14 2.27
CA ARG A 58 -1.53 -9.62 3.66
C ARG A 58 -0.57 -8.76 4.49
N LEU A 59 0.60 -8.42 3.94
CA LEU A 59 1.56 -7.54 4.61
C LEU A 59 0.97 -6.16 4.87
N LEU A 60 0.29 -5.59 3.88
CA LEU A 60 -0.32 -4.27 4.03
C LEU A 60 -1.41 -4.25 5.11
N THR A 61 -2.28 -5.26 5.14
CA THR A 61 -3.30 -5.39 6.19
C THR A 61 -2.66 -5.54 7.57
N GLY A 62 -1.57 -6.30 7.69
CA GLY A 62 -0.83 -6.44 8.94
C GLY A 62 -0.17 -5.14 9.42
N LEU A 63 0.27 -4.28 8.50
CA LEU A 63 0.82 -2.96 8.84
C LEU A 63 -0.26 -1.94 9.24
N ALA A 64 -1.50 -2.12 8.76
CA ALA A 64 -2.61 -1.24 9.05
C ALA A 64 -3.31 -1.56 10.39
N ALA A 65 -3.23 -2.81 10.87
CA ALA A 65 -3.78 -3.28 12.15
C ALA A 65 -3.03 -2.70 13.37
#